data_AF-A0A7C1YE41-F1
#
_entry.id   AF-A0A7C1YE41-F1
#
_cell.length_a   1.000
_cell.length_b   1.000
_cell.length_c   1.000
_cell.angle_alpha   90.00
_cell.angle_beta   90.00
_cell.angle_gamma   90.00
#
_symmetry.space_group_name_H-M   'P 1'
#
loop_
_entity.id
_entity.type
_entity.pdbx_description
1 polymer ?
#
loop_
_entity_poly.entity_id
_entity_poly.type
_entity_poly.pdbx_seq_one_letter_code
_entity_poly.pdbx_strand_id
1 'polypeptide(L)'
;MPPEAAFPEGMELTFVASDPSRGSWFCLWNPEDPGGLLGAEAEHPGPGCPESEVEGRERAEVELVLRRRRGTHLVTVSGSKLGMADAIDDLASLSAAVPVSNSVRAWAAVVRSGLGLVARGRLLPTVSPEGWDAWRVDPLDIEDRNHLTALARALPAAAHCTPVAKGRITEAEVAVKACYDAVADALVRSPAAELVSASPVFSAPGPMRVRHLKPWASDVAAPYCAGAALVLQVHPPGTPEPVLLPNEVHVPDPDLESVDRDEQPEEATTSEQWQVVFQLQSREDPSLLITAENLWTTHEEVLARLGEQAEIELLGGLRRAAGICPPLGRALEDPAPTGLVLGDADLDQLLDSLDDLAEAGIDVRWPADLVSPRISRRLIVSAAAPDDGLPSVTGLNDLLEVD
;
A
#
# COMPACT_ATOMS: atom_id res chain seq x y z
N MET A 1 3.52 27.74 -38.08
CA MET A 1 4.12 26.41 -37.83
C MET A 1 3.20 25.73 -36.83
N PRO A 2 2.66 24.53 -37.11
CA PRO A 2 2.01 23.76 -36.05
C PRO A 2 3.04 23.52 -34.94
N PRO A 3 2.64 23.48 -33.66
CA PRO A 3 3.56 23.10 -32.60
C PRO A 3 4.10 21.70 -32.91
N GLU A 4 5.42 21.55 -32.82
CA GLU A 4 6.09 20.28 -32.97
C GLU A 4 5.54 19.28 -31.93
N ALA A 5 5.26 18.05 -32.35
CA ALA A 5 4.68 17.07 -31.45
C ALA A 5 5.73 16.63 -30.43
N ALA A 6 5.44 16.82 -29.13
CA ALA A 6 6.34 16.43 -28.03
C ALA A 6 6.79 14.95 -28.09
N PHE A 7 5.97 14.10 -28.73
CA PHE A 7 6.23 12.69 -29.00
C PHE A 7 5.96 12.38 -30.48
N PRO A 8 6.99 12.23 -31.32
CA PRO A 8 6.84 11.79 -32.70
C PRO A 8 6.24 10.38 -32.80
N GLU A 9 5.55 10.11 -33.91
CA GLU A 9 4.98 8.79 -34.17
C GLU A 9 6.08 7.73 -34.35
N GLY A 10 5.84 6.51 -33.85
CA GLY A 10 6.79 5.40 -33.94
C GLY A 10 7.89 5.38 -32.85
N MET A 11 8.04 6.45 -32.06
CA MET A 11 9.00 6.48 -30.96
C MET A 11 8.49 5.75 -29.71
N GLU A 12 9.37 5.01 -29.03
CA GLU A 12 9.10 4.35 -27.75
C GLU A 12 9.66 5.19 -26.60
N LEU A 13 9.01 5.12 -25.43
CA LEU A 13 9.38 5.86 -24.24
C LEU A 13 9.69 4.90 -23.08
N THR A 14 10.93 4.91 -22.61
CA THR A 14 11.38 4.06 -21.49
C THR A 14 11.71 4.91 -20.27
N PHE A 15 11.21 4.52 -19.09
CA PHE A 15 11.57 5.17 -17.84
C PHE A 15 12.93 4.66 -17.33
N VAL A 16 13.82 5.59 -16.96
CA VAL A 16 15.14 5.30 -16.40
C VAL A 16 15.16 5.81 -14.96
N ALA A 17 14.97 4.89 -14.02
CA ALA A 17 15.02 5.19 -12.60
C ALA A 17 16.45 5.55 -12.16
N SER A 18 16.58 6.49 -11.23
CA SER A 18 17.86 6.86 -10.61
C SER A 18 17.70 6.99 -9.10
N ASP A 19 18.84 6.99 -8.40
CA ASP A 19 18.90 7.27 -6.96
C ASP A 19 19.66 8.59 -6.71
N PRO A 20 19.03 9.63 -6.14
CA PRO A 20 17.63 9.72 -5.70
C PRO A 20 16.62 9.82 -6.85
N SER A 21 15.34 9.62 -6.53
CA SER A 21 14.22 9.56 -7.49
C SER A 21 14.14 10.78 -8.42
N ARG A 22 14.48 11.99 -7.95
CA ARG A 22 14.57 13.21 -8.79
C ARG A 22 15.59 13.15 -9.93
N GLY A 23 16.57 12.26 -9.85
CA GLY A 23 17.53 12.03 -10.94
C GLY A 23 16.95 11.19 -12.09
N SER A 24 15.76 10.61 -11.90
CA SER A 24 15.10 9.78 -12.92
C SER A 24 14.68 10.62 -14.12
N TRP A 25 14.46 9.96 -15.25
CA TRP A 25 14.13 10.61 -16.52
C TRP A 25 13.53 9.60 -17.50
N PHE A 26 13.03 10.08 -18.64
CA PHE A 26 12.54 9.23 -19.72
C PHE A 26 13.43 9.29 -20.95
N CYS A 27 13.75 8.13 -21.51
CA CYS A 27 14.44 7.99 -22.79
C CYS A 27 13.40 7.82 -23.91
N LEU A 28 13.35 8.75 -24.85
CA LEU A 28 12.58 8.65 -26.08
C LEU A 28 13.49 8.17 -27.22
N TRP A 29 13.18 7.02 -27.81
CA TRP A 29 14.06 6.36 -28.78
C TRP A 29 13.28 5.69 -29.92
N ASN A 30 13.95 5.48 -31.06
CA ASN A 30 13.35 4.84 -32.23
C ASN A 30 13.62 3.32 -32.19
N PRO A 31 12.59 2.46 -32.17
CA PRO A 31 12.77 1.02 -32.20
C PRO A 31 13.30 0.47 -33.53
N GLU A 32 13.08 1.17 -34.64
CA GLU A 32 13.59 0.78 -35.97
C GLU A 32 15.05 1.19 -36.17
N ASP A 33 15.45 2.29 -35.54
CA ASP A 33 16.84 2.78 -35.51
C ASP A 33 17.26 3.06 -34.07
N PRO A 34 17.64 2.02 -33.31
CA PRO A 34 18.01 2.17 -31.91
C PRO A 34 19.27 3.03 -31.70
N GLY A 35 20.08 3.31 -32.73
CA GLY A 35 21.34 4.04 -32.58
C GLY A 35 22.36 3.33 -31.67
N GLY A 36 23.42 4.04 -31.27
CA GLY A 36 24.48 3.58 -30.35
C GLY A 36 25.86 3.39 -30.98
N LEU A 37 26.90 3.26 -30.14
CA LEU A 37 28.33 3.13 -30.49
C LEU A 37 28.70 2.03 -31.52
N LEU A 38 27.78 1.11 -31.83
CA LEU A 38 27.95 0.05 -32.84
C LEU A 38 27.08 0.24 -34.11
N GLY A 39 26.24 1.28 -34.16
CA GLY A 39 25.45 1.66 -35.34
C GLY A 39 26.18 2.55 -36.33
N ALA A 40 27.39 3.01 -35.99
CA ALA A 40 28.22 3.90 -36.82
C ALA A 40 28.88 3.23 -38.04
N GLU A 41 28.59 1.97 -38.34
CA GLU A 41 28.97 1.31 -39.60
C GLU A 41 27.84 1.26 -40.64
N ALA A 42 26.69 1.90 -40.39
CA ALA A 42 25.75 2.19 -41.46
C ALA A 42 26.32 3.32 -42.33
N GLU A 43 26.75 2.92 -43.53
CA GLU A 43 27.21 3.76 -44.63
C GLU A 43 26.37 5.04 -44.78
N HIS A 44 27.08 6.13 -45.12
CA HIS A 44 26.61 7.47 -45.50
C HIS A 44 25.09 7.73 -45.52
N PRO A 45 24.61 8.84 -44.92
CA PRO A 45 23.21 9.21 -45.05
C PRO A 45 22.92 9.47 -46.53
N GLY A 46 22.13 8.58 -47.14
CA GLY A 46 21.46 8.88 -48.40
C GLY A 46 20.56 10.10 -48.20
N PRO A 47 20.46 11.01 -49.18
CA PRO A 47 19.70 12.24 -49.01
C PRO A 47 18.21 11.88 -48.93
N GLY A 48 17.63 11.84 -47.72
CA GLY A 48 16.19 11.59 -47.58
C GLY A 48 15.67 11.03 -46.26
N CYS A 49 16.51 10.65 -45.28
CA CYS A 49 15.97 10.36 -43.94
C CYS A 49 15.70 11.67 -43.19
N PRO A 50 14.48 11.90 -42.67
CA PRO A 50 14.23 13.04 -41.81
C PRO A 50 14.99 12.81 -40.50
N GLU A 51 16.10 13.53 -40.33
CA GLU A 51 16.67 13.83 -39.02
C GLU A 51 15.58 14.61 -38.25
N SER A 52 14.68 13.88 -37.59
CA SER A 52 13.76 14.48 -36.61
C SER A 52 14.56 14.72 -35.33
N GLU A 53 15.47 15.68 -35.38
CA GLU A 53 16.01 16.29 -34.19
C GLU A 53 14.84 16.98 -33.48
N VAL A 54 14.36 16.38 -32.39
CA VAL A 54 13.48 17.09 -31.46
C VAL A 54 14.32 18.20 -30.85
N GLU A 55 14.22 19.42 -31.42
CA GLU A 55 15.08 20.55 -31.09
C GLU A 55 15.10 20.80 -29.57
N GLY A 56 16.29 20.81 -28.97
CA GLY A 56 16.52 21.23 -27.58
C GLY A 56 16.64 20.14 -26.51
N ARG A 57 16.47 18.85 -26.83
CA ARG A 57 16.65 17.74 -25.86
C ARG A 57 18.09 17.19 -25.87
N GLU A 58 18.64 16.95 -24.69
CA GLU A 58 19.95 16.31 -24.52
C GLU A 58 19.89 14.88 -25.06
N ARG A 59 20.85 14.45 -25.90
CA ARG A 59 20.96 13.03 -26.30
C ARG A 59 21.61 12.24 -25.17
N ALA A 60 21.09 11.04 -24.92
CA ALA A 60 21.64 10.11 -23.94
C ALA A 60 21.73 8.70 -24.52
N GLU A 61 22.76 7.96 -24.11
CA GLU A 61 22.88 6.53 -24.39
C GLU A 61 22.36 5.74 -23.19
N VAL A 62 21.49 4.74 -23.46
CA VAL A 62 20.90 3.90 -22.42
C VAL A 62 21.01 2.44 -22.83
N GLU A 63 21.43 1.59 -21.89
CA GLU A 63 21.36 0.15 -22.09
C GLU A 63 19.94 -0.35 -21.86
N LEU A 64 19.34 -0.97 -22.87
CA LEU A 64 18.01 -1.55 -22.85
C LEU A 64 18.07 -3.04 -23.19
N VAL A 65 17.16 -3.81 -22.61
CA VAL A 65 17.02 -5.24 -22.87
C VAL A 65 15.81 -5.46 -23.77
N LEU A 66 16.08 -5.73 -25.04
CA LEU A 66 15.05 -5.89 -26.06
C LEU A 66 14.83 -7.36 -26.40
N ARG A 67 13.56 -7.70 -26.70
CA ARG A 67 13.19 -9.04 -27.17
C ARG A 67 13.77 -9.27 -28.57
N ARG A 68 14.38 -10.44 -28.79
CA ARG A 68 14.76 -10.94 -30.12
C ARG A 68 13.91 -12.15 -30.49
N ARG A 69 14.01 -12.64 -31.74
CA ARG A 69 13.36 -13.90 -32.19
C ARG A 69 13.60 -15.08 -31.25
N ARG A 70 14.74 -15.13 -30.56
CA ARG A 70 15.04 -16.09 -29.50
C ARG A 70 15.69 -15.35 -28.32
N GLY A 71 14.99 -15.28 -27.20
CA GLY A 71 15.48 -14.67 -25.95
C GLY A 71 15.49 -13.14 -25.94
N THR A 72 16.30 -12.60 -25.05
CA THR A 72 16.54 -11.17 -24.87
C THR A 72 18.00 -10.84 -25.17
N HIS A 73 18.28 -9.59 -25.52
CA HIS A 73 19.63 -9.09 -25.70
C HIS A 73 19.74 -7.66 -25.18
N LEU A 74 20.92 -7.33 -24.64
CA LEU A 74 21.27 -5.99 -24.22
C LEU A 74 21.70 -5.19 -25.45
N VAL A 75 21.11 -4.00 -25.61
CA VAL A 75 21.38 -3.07 -26.70
C VAL A 75 21.57 -1.68 -26.09
N THR A 76 22.63 -0.98 -26.49
CA THR A 76 22.78 0.44 -26.19
C THR A 76 21.99 1.22 -27.21
N VAL A 77 20.97 1.97 -26.77
CA VAL A 77 20.18 2.85 -27.63
C VAL A 77 20.62 4.30 -27.45
N SER A 78 20.62 5.07 -28.54
CA SER A 78 20.76 6.52 -28.49
C SER A 78 19.37 7.15 -28.56
N GLY A 79 18.96 7.84 -27.50
CA GLY A 79 17.64 8.47 -27.41
C GLY A 79 17.72 9.92 -26.91
N SER A 80 16.59 10.62 -27.00
CA SER A 80 16.42 11.94 -26.41
C SER A 80 16.05 11.79 -24.94
N LYS A 81 16.78 12.49 -24.06
CA LYS A 81 16.50 12.55 -22.64
C LYS A 81 15.42 13.59 -22.36
N LEU A 82 14.37 13.15 -21.67
CA LEU A 82 13.28 13.97 -21.17
C LEU A 82 13.35 13.99 -19.64
N GLY A 83 13.72 15.13 -19.06
CA GLY A 83 13.77 15.31 -17.60
C GLY A 83 12.37 15.23 -16.99
N MET A 84 12.27 14.93 -15.69
CA MET A 84 10.96 14.73 -15.06
C MET A 84 10.04 15.94 -15.15
N ALA A 85 10.55 17.17 -15.05
CA ALA A 85 9.73 18.38 -15.15
C ALA A 85 9.03 18.47 -16.53
N ASP A 86 9.82 18.40 -17.60
CA ASP A 86 9.30 18.42 -18.97
C ASP A 86 8.41 17.20 -19.25
N ALA A 87 8.79 16.03 -18.75
CA ALA A 87 8.01 14.80 -18.89
C ALA A 87 6.62 14.93 -18.24
N ILE A 88 6.54 15.52 -17.05
CA ILE A 88 5.26 15.72 -16.35
C ILE A 88 4.34 16.60 -17.20
N ASP A 89 4.85 17.73 -17.71
CA ASP A 89 4.05 18.66 -18.51
C ASP A 89 3.59 18.02 -19.83
N ASP A 90 4.50 17.39 -20.57
CA ASP A 90 4.23 16.76 -21.87
C ASP A 90 3.26 15.56 -21.73
N LEU A 91 3.47 14.70 -20.74
CA LEU A 91 2.66 13.50 -20.54
C LEU A 91 1.30 13.79 -19.90
N ALA A 92 1.22 14.74 -18.97
CA ALA A 92 -0.05 15.12 -18.34
C ALA A 92 -0.99 15.78 -19.36
N SER A 93 -0.45 16.60 -20.25
CA SER A 93 -1.22 17.32 -21.29
C SER A 93 -1.53 16.47 -22.54
N LEU A 94 -0.96 15.26 -22.65
CA LEU A 94 -1.15 14.38 -23.80
C LEU A 94 -2.62 13.96 -23.98
N SER A 95 -3.25 14.48 -25.02
CA SER A 95 -4.61 14.14 -25.42
C SER A 95 -4.71 12.72 -25.98
N ALA A 96 -5.81 12.03 -25.70
CA ALA A 96 -6.09 10.68 -26.20
C ALA A 96 -6.11 10.60 -27.74
N ALA A 97 -6.44 11.69 -28.43
CA ALA A 97 -6.53 11.76 -29.89
C ALA A 97 -5.17 11.80 -30.61
N VAL A 98 -4.07 12.10 -29.89
CA VAL A 98 -2.74 12.17 -30.50
C VAL A 98 -2.25 10.75 -30.78
N PRO A 99 -1.81 10.42 -32.02
CA PRO A 99 -1.22 9.13 -32.33
C PRO A 99 0.18 9.06 -31.71
N VAL A 100 0.34 8.17 -30.73
CA VAL A 100 1.62 7.89 -30.04
C VAL A 100 1.72 6.39 -29.79
N SER A 101 2.94 5.91 -29.53
CA SER A 101 3.18 4.52 -29.14
C SER A 101 2.47 4.12 -27.84
N ASN A 102 2.35 2.82 -27.62
CA ASN A 102 1.73 2.28 -26.41
C ASN A 102 2.55 2.61 -25.14
N SER A 103 3.88 2.69 -25.24
CA SER A 103 4.73 3.05 -24.10
C SER A 103 4.52 4.49 -23.66
N VAL A 104 4.49 5.44 -24.61
CA VAL A 104 4.16 6.86 -24.32
C VAL A 104 2.79 6.97 -23.68
N ARG A 105 1.78 6.29 -24.25
CA ARG A 105 0.40 6.33 -23.74
C ARG A 105 0.28 5.73 -22.33
N ALA A 106 0.97 4.62 -22.07
CA ALA A 106 1.00 3.99 -20.76
C ALA A 106 1.68 4.89 -19.72
N TRP A 107 2.82 5.48 -20.04
CA TRP A 107 3.48 6.42 -19.14
C TRP A 107 2.67 7.69 -18.89
N ALA A 108 1.92 8.18 -19.87
CA ALA A 108 0.98 9.28 -19.65
C ALA A 108 -0.12 8.93 -18.66
N ALA A 109 -0.63 7.69 -18.67
CA ALA A 109 -1.58 7.22 -17.67
C ALA A 109 -0.94 7.13 -16.27
N VAL A 110 0.28 6.61 -16.18
CA VAL A 110 1.05 6.51 -14.92
C VAL A 110 1.33 7.90 -14.35
N VAL A 111 1.86 8.83 -15.15
CA VAL A 111 2.15 10.20 -14.68
C VAL A 111 0.89 10.88 -14.17
N ARG A 112 -0.24 10.81 -14.88
CA ARG A 112 -1.52 11.37 -14.41
C ARG A 112 -2.01 10.75 -13.11
N SER A 113 -1.86 9.43 -12.96
CA SER A 113 -2.20 8.74 -11.71
C SER A 113 -1.30 9.21 -10.54
N GLY A 114 0.01 9.31 -10.77
CA GLY A 114 0.98 9.84 -9.79
C GLY A 114 0.64 11.28 -9.38
N LEU A 115 0.32 12.15 -10.34
CA LEU A 115 -0.15 13.51 -10.08
C LEU A 115 -1.43 13.52 -9.23
N GLY A 116 -2.37 12.61 -9.48
CA GLY A 116 -3.58 12.46 -8.67
C GLY A 116 -3.31 12.02 -7.23
N LEU A 117 -2.31 11.17 -7.00
CA LEU A 117 -1.85 10.78 -5.65
C LEU A 117 -1.19 11.97 -4.92
N VAL A 118 -0.33 12.71 -5.62
CA VAL A 118 0.31 13.92 -5.09
C VAL A 118 -0.72 14.99 -4.74
N ALA A 119 -1.71 15.21 -5.61
CA ALA A 119 -2.79 16.16 -5.36
C ALA A 119 -3.66 15.78 -4.14
N ARG A 120 -3.79 14.48 -3.83
CA ARG A 120 -4.42 13.98 -2.60
C ARG A 120 -3.52 14.05 -1.36
N GLY A 121 -2.31 14.60 -1.48
CA GLY A 121 -1.37 14.73 -0.37
C GLY A 121 -0.71 13.42 0.06
N ARG A 122 -0.67 12.40 -0.81
CA ARG A 122 0.03 11.12 -0.55
C ARG A 122 1.54 11.28 -0.75
N LEU A 123 2.19 12.02 0.13
CA LEU A 123 3.61 12.36 0.06
C LEU A 123 4.27 12.21 1.42
N LEU A 124 5.38 11.46 1.47
CA LEU A 124 6.18 11.32 2.68
C LEU A 124 7.67 11.56 2.39
N PRO A 125 8.39 12.24 3.30
CA PRO A 125 9.84 12.32 3.21
C PRO A 125 10.44 10.93 3.42
N THR A 126 11.47 10.60 2.65
CA THR A 126 12.18 9.33 2.76
C THR A 126 13.67 9.53 2.54
N VAL A 127 14.47 8.56 2.98
CA VAL A 127 15.89 8.54 2.66
C VAL A 127 16.14 7.41 1.69
N SER A 128 16.63 7.78 0.52
CA SER A 128 16.85 6.86 -0.59
C SER A 128 17.88 5.76 -0.25
N PRO A 129 17.98 4.68 -1.05
CA PRO A 129 18.90 3.56 -0.78
C PRO A 129 20.34 4.01 -0.49
N GLU A 130 20.93 4.84 -1.37
CA GLU A 130 22.29 5.36 -1.19
C GLU A 130 22.39 6.41 -0.07
N GLY A 131 21.27 6.93 0.43
CA GLY A 131 21.21 7.84 1.57
C GLY A 131 21.04 9.30 1.21
N TRP A 132 20.30 9.59 0.14
CA TRP A 132 19.93 10.93 -0.27
C TRP A 132 18.55 11.31 0.25
N ASP A 133 18.30 12.61 0.44
CA ASP A 133 16.98 13.12 0.79
C ASP A 133 16.04 12.89 -0.38
N ALA A 134 14.84 12.36 -0.16
CA ALA A 134 13.89 12.09 -1.23
C ALA A 134 12.44 12.21 -0.76
N TRP A 135 11.53 12.29 -1.71
CA TRP A 135 10.09 12.17 -1.52
C TRP A 135 9.58 10.92 -2.21
N ARG A 136 8.63 10.25 -1.57
CA ARG A 136 7.94 9.09 -2.12
C ARG A 136 6.43 9.27 -2.05
N VAL A 137 5.72 8.62 -2.98
CA VAL A 137 4.27 8.56 -2.96
C VAL A 137 3.84 7.46 -2.02
N ASP A 138 3.39 7.87 -0.83
CA ASP A 138 2.86 7.01 0.21
C ASP A 138 2.03 7.88 1.19
N PRO A 139 1.10 7.30 1.96
CA PRO A 139 0.67 5.90 1.90
C PRO A 139 -0.25 5.63 0.70
N LEU A 140 -0.20 4.41 0.17
CA LEU A 140 -1.17 3.93 -0.81
C LEU A 140 -2.29 3.18 -0.09
N ASP A 141 -3.55 3.44 -0.42
CA ASP A 141 -4.67 2.59 -0.02
C ASP A 141 -4.87 1.42 -1.00
N ILE A 142 -5.90 0.60 -0.76
CA ILE A 142 -6.21 -0.57 -1.60
C ILE A 142 -6.55 -0.16 -3.04
N GLU A 143 -7.31 0.91 -3.21
CA GLU A 143 -7.73 1.38 -4.53
C GLU A 143 -6.51 1.88 -5.30
N ASP A 144 -5.63 2.61 -4.62
CA ASP A 144 -4.36 3.08 -5.16
C ASP A 144 -3.46 1.91 -5.60
N ARG A 145 -3.33 0.86 -4.76
CA ARG A 145 -2.57 -0.35 -5.09
C ARG A 145 -3.17 -1.11 -6.28
N ASN A 146 -4.48 -1.32 -6.28
CA ASN A 146 -5.17 -1.98 -7.39
C ASN A 146 -5.01 -1.21 -8.71
N HIS A 147 -5.08 0.12 -8.65
CA HIS A 147 -4.87 0.97 -9.80
C HIS A 147 -3.41 0.91 -10.29
N LEU A 148 -2.44 0.90 -9.38
CA LEU A 148 -1.02 0.70 -9.70
C LEU A 148 -0.80 -0.64 -10.41
N THR A 149 -1.31 -1.75 -9.88
CA THR A 149 -1.20 -3.08 -10.50
C THR A 149 -1.90 -3.11 -11.87
N ALA A 150 -3.04 -2.44 -12.03
CA ALA A 150 -3.71 -2.34 -13.33
C ALA A 150 -2.86 -1.59 -14.37
N LEU A 151 -2.23 -0.48 -13.98
CA LEU A 151 -1.31 0.27 -14.83
C LEU A 151 -0.07 -0.55 -15.17
N ALA A 152 0.52 -1.24 -14.20
CA ALA A 152 1.68 -2.10 -14.41
C ALA A 152 1.40 -3.26 -15.39
N ARG A 153 0.21 -3.88 -15.30
CA ARG A 153 -0.22 -4.92 -16.26
C ARG A 153 -0.42 -4.38 -17.67
N ALA A 154 -0.80 -3.11 -17.80
CA ALA A 154 -0.95 -2.43 -19.09
C ALA A 154 0.37 -1.86 -19.64
N LEU A 155 1.44 -1.86 -18.84
CA LEU A 155 2.73 -1.27 -19.20
C LEU A 155 3.47 -2.17 -20.21
N PRO A 156 3.74 -1.69 -21.44
CA PRO A 156 4.45 -2.50 -22.43
C PRO A 156 5.90 -2.76 -22.02
N ALA A 157 6.47 -3.89 -22.42
CA ALA A 157 7.87 -4.22 -22.09
C ALA A 157 8.88 -3.14 -22.54
N ALA A 158 8.63 -2.46 -23.67
CA ALA A 158 9.47 -1.36 -24.15
C ALA A 158 9.50 -0.16 -23.18
N ALA A 159 8.48 -0.02 -22.33
CA ALA A 159 8.36 1.09 -21.39
C ALA A 159 9.25 0.93 -20.15
N HIS A 160 9.65 -0.30 -19.80
CA HIS A 160 10.41 -0.63 -18.59
C HIS A 160 11.56 -1.63 -18.86
N CYS A 161 12.11 -1.62 -20.08
CA CYS A 161 13.15 -2.56 -20.52
C CYS A 161 14.56 -2.27 -19.99
N THR A 162 14.69 -1.52 -18.89
CA THR A 162 15.97 -1.28 -18.22
C THR A 162 16.52 -2.56 -17.58
N PRO A 163 17.83 -2.85 -17.69
CA PRO A 163 18.42 -4.08 -17.16
C PRO A 163 18.50 -4.06 -15.63
N VAL A 164 18.06 -5.15 -14.98
CA VAL A 164 18.31 -5.40 -13.54
C VAL A 164 19.33 -6.51 -13.30
N ALA A 165 19.40 -7.46 -14.24
CA ALA A 165 20.35 -8.56 -14.26
C ALA A 165 20.45 -9.09 -15.69
N LYS A 166 21.40 -10.01 -15.95
CA LYS A 166 21.60 -10.59 -17.28
C LYS A 166 20.31 -11.20 -17.83
N GLY A 167 19.77 -10.59 -18.88
CA GLY A 167 18.56 -11.05 -19.58
C GLY A 167 17.24 -10.78 -18.84
N ARG A 168 17.26 -10.03 -17.72
CA ARG A 168 16.07 -9.63 -16.95
C ARG A 168 15.88 -8.12 -17.01
N ILE A 169 14.63 -7.70 -17.08
CA ILE A 169 14.22 -6.29 -17.09
C ILE A 169 13.62 -5.90 -15.74
N THR A 170 13.54 -4.59 -15.49
CA THR A 170 12.83 -4.04 -14.34
C THR A 170 11.38 -4.51 -14.34
N GLU A 171 10.88 -4.89 -13.17
CA GLU A 171 9.47 -5.25 -13.01
C GLU A 171 8.56 -4.03 -13.22
N ALA A 172 7.42 -4.22 -13.87
CA ALA A 172 6.53 -3.12 -14.23
C ALA A 172 6.02 -2.37 -13.00
N GLU A 173 5.64 -3.07 -11.92
CA GLU A 173 5.18 -2.43 -10.67
C GLU A 173 6.27 -1.59 -10.01
N VAL A 174 7.52 -2.09 -10.01
CA VAL A 174 8.70 -1.35 -9.51
C VAL A 174 8.94 -0.09 -10.35
N ALA A 175 8.84 -0.18 -11.68
CA ALA A 175 9.00 0.97 -12.57
C ALA A 175 7.90 2.02 -12.37
N VAL A 176 6.64 1.60 -12.18
CA VAL A 176 5.51 2.49 -11.90
C VAL A 176 5.69 3.19 -10.54
N LYS A 177 6.05 2.46 -9.48
CA LYS A 177 6.29 3.06 -8.16
C LYS A 177 7.47 4.03 -8.18
N ALA A 178 8.56 3.69 -8.86
CA ALA A 178 9.71 4.59 -9.01
C ALA A 178 9.35 5.86 -9.80
N CYS A 179 8.47 5.76 -10.79
CA CYS A 179 7.93 6.92 -11.52
C CYS A 179 7.05 7.79 -10.63
N TYR A 180 6.17 7.21 -9.81
CA TYR A 180 5.40 7.96 -8.81
C TYR A 180 6.32 8.74 -7.85
N ASP A 181 7.35 8.08 -7.31
CA ASP A 181 8.30 8.72 -6.41
C ASP A 181 9.10 9.83 -7.11
N ALA A 182 9.43 9.67 -8.40
CA ALA A 182 10.07 10.71 -9.19
C ALA A 182 9.15 11.91 -9.46
N VAL A 183 7.86 11.68 -9.71
CA VAL A 183 6.84 12.74 -9.85
C VAL A 183 6.70 13.52 -8.53
N ALA A 184 6.61 12.80 -7.41
CA ALA A 184 6.58 13.39 -6.07
C ALA A 184 7.80 14.28 -5.79
N ASP A 185 9.01 13.74 -5.98
CA ASP A 185 10.27 14.46 -5.70
C ASP A 185 10.43 15.70 -6.58
N ALA A 186 9.99 15.63 -7.85
CA ALA A 186 10.01 16.76 -8.77
C ALA A 186 9.03 17.88 -8.35
N LEU A 187 7.81 17.53 -7.92
CA LEU A 187 6.78 18.53 -7.58
C LEU A 187 7.01 19.25 -6.26
N VAL A 188 7.57 18.57 -5.25
CA VAL A 188 7.79 19.21 -3.94
C VAL A 188 8.89 20.27 -4.01
N ARG A 189 9.90 20.08 -4.86
CA ARG A 189 11.10 20.93 -4.94
C ARG A 189 10.91 22.15 -5.84
N SER A 190 9.87 22.94 -5.56
CA SER A 190 9.65 24.21 -6.25
C SER A 190 10.72 25.26 -5.88
N PRO A 191 10.96 26.30 -6.70
CA PRO A 191 11.88 27.39 -6.36
C PRO A 191 11.57 28.10 -5.03
N ALA A 192 10.34 28.01 -4.53
CA ALA A 192 9.92 28.59 -3.25
C ALA A 192 10.04 27.61 -2.06
N ALA A 193 10.31 26.33 -2.29
CA ALA A 193 10.29 25.31 -1.25
C ALA A 193 11.29 25.60 -0.12
N GLU A 194 12.52 25.99 -0.46
CA GLU A 194 13.55 26.35 0.52
C GLU A 194 13.18 27.58 1.37
N LEU A 195 12.42 28.53 0.80
CA LEU A 195 11.98 29.73 1.53
C LEU A 195 10.94 29.40 2.59
N VAL A 196 10.07 28.42 2.30
CA VAL A 196 9.00 27.99 3.22
C VAL A 196 9.54 27.06 4.30
N SER A 197 10.41 26.11 3.95
CA SER A 197 10.94 25.11 4.89
C SER A 197 12.07 25.64 5.77
N ALA A 198 12.68 26.77 5.39
CA ALA A 198 13.90 27.32 6.00
C ALA A 198 15.06 26.30 6.08
N SER A 199 15.05 25.28 5.21
CA SER A 199 16.06 24.21 5.16
C SER A 199 16.21 23.70 3.72
N PRO A 200 17.45 23.49 3.24
CA PRO A 200 17.66 22.87 1.93
C PRO A 200 17.30 21.38 1.91
N VAL A 201 17.25 20.74 3.08
CA VAL A 201 16.95 19.31 3.20
C VAL A 201 15.49 19.06 2.79
N PHE A 202 15.25 18.10 1.89
CA PHE A 202 13.95 17.81 1.26
C PHE A 202 13.35 18.92 0.40
N SER A 203 14.03 20.07 0.26
CA SER A 203 13.47 21.25 -0.43
C SER A 203 14.33 21.71 -1.62
N ALA A 204 15.65 21.56 -1.51
CA ALA A 204 16.58 22.02 -2.53
C ALA A 204 16.51 21.20 -3.81
N PRO A 205 16.73 21.80 -5.00
CA PRO A 205 16.76 21.04 -6.25
C PRO A 205 17.93 20.04 -6.30
N GLY A 206 19.07 20.39 -5.67
CA GLY A 206 20.26 19.54 -5.61
C GLY A 206 20.16 18.45 -4.53
N PRO A 207 20.71 17.24 -4.76
CA PRO A 207 20.62 16.16 -3.80
C PRO A 207 21.50 16.35 -2.56
N MET A 208 20.95 16.05 -1.37
CA MET A 208 21.63 16.16 -0.08
C MET A 208 21.82 14.79 0.58
N ARG A 209 23.03 14.49 1.07
CA ARG A 209 23.32 13.27 1.82
C ARG A 209 22.75 13.38 3.24
N VAL A 210 21.78 12.53 3.58
CA VAL A 210 21.07 12.56 4.87
C VAL A 210 20.90 11.16 5.47
N ARG A 211 21.90 10.28 5.34
CA ARG A 211 21.89 8.92 5.91
C ARG A 211 21.46 8.86 7.38
N HIS A 212 21.83 9.88 8.16
CA HIS A 212 21.51 9.99 9.59
C HIS A 212 20.02 10.26 9.87
N LEU A 213 19.24 10.68 8.87
CA LEU A 213 17.79 10.90 8.98
C LEU A 213 16.96 9.66 8.63
N LYS A 214 17.57 8.51 8.31
CA LYS A 214 16.83 7.25 8.05
C LYS A 214 15.87 6.88 9.19
N PRO A 215 16.29 6.89 10.47
CA PRO A 215 15.39 6.59 11.59
C PRO A 215 14.20 7.56 11.64
N TRP A 216 14.49 8.87 11.59
CA TRP A 216 13.45 9.91 11.59
C TRP A 216 12.45 9.75 10.43
N ALA A 217 12.92 9.49 9.21
CA ALA A 217 12.04 9.31 8.05
C ALA A 217 11.16 8.05 8.20
N SER A 218 11.71 6.99 8.80
CA SER A 218 10.93 5.80 9.15
C SER A 218 9.87 6.10 10.20
N ASP A 219 10.22 6.85 11.25
CA ASP A 219 9.29 7.22 12.32
C ASP A 219 8.15 8.10 11.80
N VAL A 220 8.45 9.04 10.89
CA VAL A 220 7.44 9.88 10.22
C VAL A 220 6.52 9.04 9.34
N ALA A 221 7.03 8.02 8.66
CA ALA A 221 6.24 7.19 7.75
C ALA A 221 5.44 6.09 8.46
N ALA A 222 5.91 5.58 9.61
CA ALA A 222 5.38 4.41 10.28
C ALA A 222 3.86 4.47 10.58
N PRO A 223 3.25 5.60 11.01
CA PRO A 223 1.80 5.67 11.23
C PRO A 223 0.97 5.54 9.96
N TYR A 224 1.55 5.90 8.81
CA TYR A 224 0.87 5.99 7.53
C TYR A 224 1.07 4.74 6.66
N CYS A 225 2.27 4.18 6.68
CA CYS A 225 2.69 3.08 5.80
C CYS A 225 2.54 1.69 6.39
N ALA A 226 1.99 1.55 7.60
CA ALA A 226 1.73 0.24 8.18
C ALA A 226 0.68 -0.50 7.32
N GLY A 227 1.03 -1.69 6.83
CA GLY A 227 0.13 -2.60 6.11
C GLY A 227 -1.01 -3.09 6.99
N ALA A 228 -0.85 -2.96 8.31
CA ALA A 228 -1.86 -3.22 9.31
C ALA A 228 -1.96 -2.09 10.36
N ALA A 229 -3.14 -1.93 10.97
CA ALA A 229 -3.35 -1.06 12.11
C ALA A 229 -3.47 -1.88 13.40
N LEU A 230 -2.92 -1.36 14.50
CA LEU A 230 -3.16 -1.93 15.82
C LEU A 230 -4.63 -1.70 16.19
N VAL A 231 -5.29 -2.77 16.64
CA VAL A 231 -6.63 -2.77 17.18
C VAL A 231 -6.58 -3.31 18.61
N LEU A 232 -7.19 -2.58 19.54
CA LEU A 232 -7.35 -2.99 20.93
C LEU A 232 -8.75 -3.56 21.10
N GLN A 233 -8.88 -4.88 21.24
CA GLN A 233 -10.18 -5.50 21.53
C GLN A 233 -10.38 -5.60 23.04
N VAL A 234 -11.36 -4.88 23.56
CA VAL A 234 -11.68 -4.84 24.99
C VAL A 234 -12.72 -5.90 25.33
N HIS A 235 -12.48 -6.66 26.39
CA HIS A 235 -13.34 -7.71 26.92
C HIS A 235 -13.75 -7.41 28.36
N PRO A 236 -15.05 -7.47 28.70
CA PRO A 236 -15.53 -7.22 30.05
C PRO A 236 -15.21 -8.38 30.98
N PRO A 237 -15.18 -8.13 32.30
CA PRO A 237 -15.12 -9.19 33.30
C PRO A 237 -16.31 -10.14 33.15
N GLY A 238 -16.11 -11.42 33.40
CA GLY A 238 -17.13 -12.45 33.18
C GLY A 238 -17.15 -13.04 31.77
N THR A 239 -16.25 -12.59 30.87
CA THR A 239 -16.09 -13.22 29.56
C THR A 239 -15.23 -14.49 29.71
N PRO A 240 -15.64 -15.66 29.20
CA PRO A 240 -14.77 -16.82 29.16
C PRO A 240 -13.51 -16.47 28.35
N GLU A 241 -12.33 -16.90 28.81
CA GLU A 241 -11.10 -16.75 28.02
C GLU A 241 -11.34 -17.32 26.61
N PRO A 242 -10.90 -16.63 25.55
CA PRO A 242 -11.08 -17.12 24.20
C PRO A 242 -10.28 -18.42 24.04
N VAL A 243 -10.96 -19.56 24.13
CA VAL A 243 -10.40 -20.82 23.66
C VAL A 243 -10.37 -20.73 22.14
N LEU A 244 -9.22 -20.30 21.62
CA LEU A 244 -8.91 -20.34 20.20
C LEU A 244 -8.73 -21.81 19.81
N LEU A 245 -9.83 -22.47 19.45
CA LEU A 245 -9.71 -23.64 18.59
C LEU A 245 -9.05 -23.16 17.30
N PRO A 246 -7.96 -23.81 16.83
CA PRO A 246 -7.46 -23.58 15.49
C PRO A 246 -8.62 -23.70 14.51
N ASN A 247 -8.62 -22.93 13.42
CA ASN A 247 -9.61 -23.04 12.35
C ASN A 247 -9.56 -24.45 11.72
N GLU A 248 -10.11 -25.45 12.39
CA GLU A 248 -10.47 -26.71 11.78
C GLU A 248 -11.79 -26.47 11.05
N VAL A 249 -11.68 -26.38 9.73
CA VAL A 249 -12.82 -26.58 8.84
C VAL A 249 -13.36 -27.97 9.16
N HIS A 250 -14.42 -28.02 10.00
CA HIS A 250 -15.17 -29.24 10.22
C HIS A 250 -15.85 -29.62 8.90
N VAL A 251 -15.19 -30.44 8.11
CA VAL A 251 -15.82 -31.26 7.09
C VAL A 251 -16.56 -32.35 7.86
N PRO A 252 -17.91 -32.39 7.87
CA PRO A 252 -18.60 -33.47 8.56
C PRO A 252 -18.33 -34.75 7.80
N ASP A 253 -17.54 -35.65 8.40
CA ASP A 253 -17.42 -37.04 7.95
C ASP A 253 -18.67 -37.79 8.43
N PRO A 254 -19.56 -38.26 7.53
CA PRO A 254 -20.85 -38.81 7.93
C PRO A 254 -20.80 -40.20 8.59
N ASP A 255 -19.62 -40.80 8.77
CA ASP A 255 -19.48 -42.22 9.15
C ASP A 255 -18.87 -42.49 10.53
N LEU A 256 -18.76 -41.50 11.42
CA LEU A 256 -18.30 -41.73 12.80
C LEU A 256 -19.47 -41.86 13.78
N GLU A 257 -19.79 -43.10 14.14
CA GLU A 257 -20.69 -43.45 15.23
C GLU A 257 -20.22 -42.80 16.55
N SER A 258 -21.16 -42.14 17.22
CA SER A 258 -21.00 -41.48 18.50
C SER A 258 -20.51 -42.47 19.57
N VAL A 259 -19.25 -42.36 19.96
CA VAL A 259 -18.74 -42.96 21.19
C VAL A 259 -19.05 -41.98 22.31
N ASP A 260 -19.96 -42.36 23.21
CA ASP A 260 -20.22 -41.69 24.48
C ASP A 260 -18.90 -41.53 25.24
N ARG A 261 -18.33 -40.33 25.20
CA ARG A 261 -17.24 -39.94 26.08
C ARG A 261 -17.78 -38.88 27.02
N ASP A 262 -17.96 -39.28 28.28
CA ASP A 262 -18.09 -38.38 29.43
C ASP A 262 -16.80 -37.54 29.55
N GLU A 263 -16.66 -36.53 28.70
CA GLU A 263 -15.74 -35.42 28.90
C GLU A 263 -16.56 -34.30 29.54
N GLN A 264 -16.45 -34.19 30.86
CA GLN A 264 -16.94 -33.03 31.61
C GLN A 264 -16.31 -31.78 30.97
N PRO A 265 -17.08 -30.73 30.64
CA PRO A 265 -16.49 -29.50 30.12
C PRO A 265 -15.58 -28.92 31.20
N GLU A 266 -14.29 -28.79 30.88
CA GLU A 266 -13.33 -28.05 31.70
C GLU A 266 -13.92 -26.65 31.96
N GLU A 267 -14.09 -26.30 33.23
CA GLU A 267 -14.62 -25.00 33.65
C GLU A 267 -13.71 -23.90 33.09
N ALA A 268 -14.16 -23.20 32.04
CA ALA A 268 -13.47 -22.05 31.49
C ALA A 268 -13.24 -21.02 32.60
N THR A 269 -11.99 -20.80 32.97
CA THR A 269 -11.59 -19.81 33.97
C THR A 269 -12.06 -18.45 33.52
N THR A 270 -13.10 -17.93 34.16
CA THR A 270 -13.68 -16.64 33.80
C THR A 270 -12.87 -15.55 34.48
N SER A 271 -12.40 -14.54 33.73
CA SER A 271 -11.65 -13.43 34.31
C SER A 271 -12.57 -12.46 35.05
N GLU A 272 -12.23 -12.07 36.28
CA GLU A 272 -12.97 -11.06 37.05
C GLU A 272 -12.58 -9.62 36.67
N GLN A 273 -11.68 -9.42 35.71
CA GLN A 273 -11.14 -8.10 35.33
C GLN A 273 -11.31 -7.83 33.83
N TRP A 274 -11.19 -6.57 33.42
CA TRP A 274 -11.22 -6.19 32.02
C TRP A 274 -9.95 -6.67 31.33
N GLN A 275 -10.09 -7.21 30.12
CA GLN A 275 -8.96 -7.69 29.31
C GLN A 275 -8.90 -6.93 27.99
N VAL A 276 -7.70 -6.56 27.56
CA VAL A 276 -7.44 -6.02 26.23
C VAL A 276 -6.62 -7.03 25.46
N VAL A 277 -7.15 -7.49 24.32
CA VAL A 277 -6.43 -8.36 23.40
C VAL A 277 -5.91 -7.52 22.24
N PHE A 278 -4.63 -7.67 21.91
CA PHE A 278 -4.02 -6.93 20.81
C PHE A 278 -4.27 -7.65 19.49
N GLN A 279 -4.66 -6.89 18.47
CA GLN A 279 -4.91 -7.39 17.14
C GLN A 279 -4.27 -6.47 16.09
N LEU A 280 -3.99 -7.05 14.93
CA LEU A 280 -3.64 -6.31 13.73
C LEU A 280 -4.77 -6.44 12.72
N GLN A 281 -5.26 -5.31 12.25
CA GLN A 281 -6.20 -5.24 11.13
C GLN A 281 -5.44 -4.93 9.86
N SER A 282 -5.62 -5.75 8.82
CA SER A 282 -5.06 -5.42 7.52
C SER A 282 -5.66 -4.12 6.97
N ARG A 283 -4.82 -3.23 6.47
CA ARG A 283 -5.26 -2.10 5.65
C ARG A 283 -5.61 -2.51 4.22
N GLU A 284 -5.23 -3.73 3.80
CA GLU A 284 -5.62 -4.30 2.51
C GLU A 284 -7.00 -4.97 2.53
N ASP A 285 -7.36 -5.54 3.67
CA ASP A 285 -8.67 -6.13 3.91
C ASP A 285 -9.09 -5.79 5.35
N PRO A 286 -9.89 -4.73 5.56
CA PRO A 286 -10.34 -4.35 6.90
C PRO A 286 -11.15 -5.44 7.61
N SER A 287 -11.64 -6.46 6.89
CA SER A 287 -12.31 -7.61 7.52
C SER A 287 -11.32 -8.62 8.11
N LEU A 288 -10.05 -8.57 7.68
CA LEU A 288 -8.98 -9.41 8.17
C LEU A 288 -8.37 -8.82 9.45
N LEU A 289 -8.68 -9.47 10.57
CA LEU A 289 -8.08 -9.22 11.88
C LEU A 289 -7.27 -10.45 12.30
N ILE A 290 -6.07 -10.23 12.81
CA ILE A 290 -5.19 -11.28 13.34
C ILE A 290 -4.82 -10.92 14.77
N THR A 291 -5.02 -11.84 15.72
CA THR A 291 -4.62 -11.65 17.11
C THR A 291 -3.10 -11.67 17.23
N ALA A 292 -2.57 -10.92 18.20
CA ALA A 292 -1.14 -10.96 18.52
C ALA A 292 -0.68 -12.38 18.89
N GLU A 293 -1.53 -13.17 19.55
CA GLU A 293 -1.25 -14.59 19.80
C GLU A 293 -1.02 -15.39 18.52
N ASN A 294 -1.88 -15.23 17.52
CA ASN A 294 -1.72 -15.88 16.20
C ASN A 294 -0.49 -15.36 15.45
N LEU A 295 -0.15 -14.08 15.62
CA LEU A 295 1.08 -13.50 15.07
C LEU A 295 2.35 -14.17 15.62
N TRP A 296 2.38 -14.47 16.92
CA TRP A 296 3.53 -15.11 17.57
C TRP A 296 3.61 -16.61 17.32
N THR A 297 2.47 -17.29 17.19
CA THR A 297 2.39 -18.74 17.04
C THR A 297 2.41 -19.20 15.59
N THR A 298 1.79 -18.45 14.67
CA THR A 298 1.52 -18.87 13.28
C THR A 298 2.13 -17.88 12.27
N HIS A 299 3.44 -17.67 12.39
CA HIS A 299 4.15 -16.62 11.67
C HIS A 299 4.02 -16.72 10.13
N GLU A 300 4.11 -17.91 9.53
CA GLU A 300 4.10 -18.07 8.06
C GLU A 300 2.77 -17.67 7.40
N GLU A 301 1.63 -18.03 7.98
CA GLU A 301 0.31 -17.66 7.44
C GLU A 301 0.02 -16.17 7.62
N VAL A 302 0.56 -15.56 8.67
CA VAL A 302 0.41 -14.15 8.96
C VAL A 302 1.26 -13.29 8.01
N LEU A 303 2.52 -13.69 7.75
CA LEU A 303 3.36 -13.02 6.75
C LEU A 303 2.72 -13.06 5.36
N ALA A 304 2.04 -14.17 5.02
CA ALA A 304 1.33 -14.29 3.75
C ALA A 304 0.11 -13.36 3.62
N ARG A 305 -0.47 -12.88 4.73
CA ARG A 305 -1.73 -12.11 4.76
C ARG A 305 -1.60 -10.66 5.23
N LEU A 306 -0.63 -10.35 6.09
CA LEU A 306 -0.34 -9.01 6.63
C LEU A 306 1.02 -8.46 6.17
N GLY A 307 1.86 -9.28 5.54
CA GLY A 307 3.19 -8.89 5.08
C GLY A 307 4.30 -9.10 6.11
N GLU A 308 5.54 -8.87 5.69
CA GLU A 308 6.75 -9.18 6.48
C GLU A 308 6.97 -8.24 7.69
N GLN A 309 6.19 -7.17 7.79
CA GLN A 309 6.36 -6.11 8.78
C GLN A 309 5.35 -6.17 9.93
N ALA A 310 4.45 -7.16 9.95
CA ALA A 310 3.35 -7.25 10.93
C ALA A 310 3.82 -7.15 12.39
N GLU A 311 4.90 -7.84 12.78
CA GLU A 311 5.47 -7.75 14.13
C GLU A 311 5.96 -6.33 14.48
N ILE A 312 6.68 -5.70 13.55
CA ILE A 312 7.18 -4.34 13.72
C ILE A 312 6.01 -3.35 13.83
N GLU A 313 4.93 -3.59 13.09
CA GLU A 313 3.71 -2.79 13.12
C GLU A 313 2.95 -2.94 14.44
N LEU A 314 2.84 -4.16 14.97
CA LEU A 314 2.24 -4.41 16.29
C LEU A 314 3.03 -3.69 17.39
N LEU A 315 4.34 -3.95 17.48
CA LEU A 315 5.18 -3.35 18.52
C LEU A 315 5.32 -1.83 18.36
N GLY A 316 5.39 -1.36 17.12
CA GLY A 316 5.40 0.07 16.80
C GLY A 316 4.07 0.74 17.18
N GLY A 317 2.94 0.09 16.91
CA GLY A 317 1.61 0.52 17.33
C GLY A 317 1.50 0.57 18.85
N LEU A 318 1.94 -0.48 19.55
CA LEU A 318 1.87 -0.56 21.02
C LEU A 318 2.72 0.51 21.70
N ARG A 319 3.92 0.82 21.18
CA ARG A 319 4.73 1.94 21.69
C ARG A 319 4.05 3.29 21.55
N ARG A 320 3.34 3.52 20.43
CA ARG A 320 2.55 4.75 20.25
C ARG A 320 1.37 4.78 21.23
N ALA A 321 0.64 3.67 21.33
CA ALA A 321 -0.49 3.52 22.24
C ALA A 321 -0.06 3.77 23.70
N ALA A 322 1.08 3.24 24.14
CA ALA A 322 1.64 3.44 25.46
C ALA A 322 2.06 4.89 25.75
N GLY A 323 2.44 5.65 24.71
CA GLY A 323 2.72 7.08 24.84
C GLY A 323 1.48 7.94 25.10
N ILE A 324 0.31 7.47 24.65
CA ILE A 324 -0.98 8.15 24.80
C ILE A 324 -1.70 7.67 26.07
N CYS A 325 -1.79 6.35 26.24
CA CYS A 325 -2.42 5.67 27.37
C CYS A 325 -1.36 4.90 28.18
N PRO A 326 -0.81 5.50 29.27
CA PRO A 326 0.28 4.93 30.05
C PRO A 326 0.10 3.48 30.55
N PRO A 327 -1.11 3.00 30.93
CA PRO A 327 -1.32 1.62 31.33
C PRO A 327 -0.88 0.58 30.29
N LEU A 328 -1.01 0.90 28.99
CA LEU A 328 -0.60 0.01 27.90
C LEU A 328 0.92 -0.20 27.86
N GLY A 329 1.71 0.67 28.51
CA GLY A 329 3.15 0.51 28.63
C GLY A 329 3.58 -0.79 29.32
N ARG A 330 2.75 -1.34 30.22
CA ARG A 330 3.02 -2.62 30.92
C ARG A 330 3.12 -3.79 29.94
N ALA A 331 2.38 -3.74 28.82
CA ALA A 331 2.43 -4.78 27.81
C ALA A 331 3.81 -4.87 27.13
N LEU A 332 4.55 -3.77 27.05
CA LEU A 332 5.89 -3.74 26.43
C LEU A 332 7.00 -4.34 27.31
N GLU A 333 6.68 -4.74 28.55
CA GLU A 333 7.61 -5.50 29.41
C GLU A 333 7.72 -6.96 28.96
N ASP A 334 6.71 -7.48 28.26
CA ASP A 334 6.72 -8.80 27.64
C ASP A 334 7.37 -8.74 26.23
N PRO A 335 8.31 -9.64 25.89
CA PRO A 335 8.86 -9.72 24.53
C PRO A 335 7.83 -10.11 23.45
N ALA A 336 6.72 -10.76 23.80
CA ALA A 336 5.68 -11.20 22.87
C ALA A 336 4.27 -10.84 23.39
N PRO A 337 3.91 -9.55 23.44
CA PRO A 337 2.67 -9.11 24.05
C PRO A 337 1.45 -9.62 23.28
N THR A 338 0.54 -10.32 23.98
CA THR A 338 -0.73 -10.81 23.42
C THR A 338 -1.93 -9.99 23.90
N GLY A 339 -1.85 -9.46 25.12
CA GLY A 339 -2.89 -8.65 25.74
C GLY A 339 -2.46 -8.04 27.06
N LEU A 340 -3.39 -7.37 27.73
CA LEU A 340 -3.19 -6.74 29.04
C LEU A 340 -4.46 -6.81 29.87
N VAL A 341 -4.32 -7.05 31.17
CA VAL A 341 -5.43 -6.94 32.13
C VAL A 341 -5.50 -5.50 32.65
N LEU A 342 -6.68 -4.89 32.58
CA LEU A 342 -6.96 -3.54 33.07
C LEU A 342 -7.81 -3.61 34.35
N GLY A 343 -7.36 -2.90 35.38
CA GLY A 343 -8.22 -2.56 36.51
C GLY A 343 -9.12 -1.36 36.20
N ASP A 344 -10.08 -1.05 37.06
CA ASP A 344 -11.06 0.03 36.84
C ASP A 344 -10.39 1.39 36.56
N ALA A 345 -9.35 1.75 37.32
CA ALA A 345 -8.63 3.02 37.11
C ALA A 345 -7.85 3.06 35.77
N ASP A 346 -7.38 1.91 35.30
CA ASP A 346 -6.70 1.83 34.00
C ASP A 346 -7.73 1.92 32.85
N LEU A 347 -8.94 1.39 33.06
CA LEU A 347 -10.06 1.49 32.11
C LEU A 347 -10.54 2.93 31.95
N ASP A 348 -10.72 3.67 33.05
CA ASP A 348 -11.09 5.09 33.00
C ASP A 348 -10.08 5.89 32.17
N GLN A 349 -8.78 5.62 32.37
CA GLN A 349 -7.73 6.27 31.59
C GLN A 349 -7.75 5.88 30.11
N LEU A 350 -8.10 4.63 29.78
CA LEU A 350 -8.29 4.19 28.40
C LEU A 350 -9.47 4.92 27.74
N LEU A 351 -10.58 5.07 28.47
CA LEU A 351 -11.78 5.77 28.01
C LEU A 351 -11.50 7.26 27.75
N ASP A 352 -10.75 7.91 28.64
CA ASP A 352 -10.33 9.31 28.49
C ASP A 352 -9.39 9.53 27.28
N SER A 353 -8.71 8.47 26.83
CA SER A 353 -7.72 8.52 25.75
C SER A 353 -8.25 8.07 24.38
N LEU A 354 -9.55 7.77 24.25
CA LEU A 354 -10.11 7.17 23.02
C LEU A 354 -9.94 8.04 21.78
N ASP A 355 -10.19 9.36 21.89
CA ASP A 355 -10.08 10.28 20.77
C ASP A 355 -8.61 10.41 20.31
N ASP A 356 -7.67 10.54 21.24
CA ASP A 356 -6.23 10.61 20.95
C ASP A 356 -5.71 9.30 20.31
N LEU A 357 -6.22 8.14 20.77
CA LEU A 357 -5.90 6.84 20.18
C LEU A 357 -6.43 6.71 18.74
N ALA A 358 -7.65 7.19 18.50
CA ALA A 358 -8.25 7.20 17.16
C ALA A 358 -7.48 8.13 16.21
N GLU A 359 -7.05 9.32 16.67
CA GLU A 359 -6.18 10.22 15.89
C GLU A 359 -4.81 9.58 15.56
N ALA A 360 -4.29 8.73 16.45
CA ALA A 360 -3.09 7.96 16.22
C ALA A 360 -3.29 6.71 15.32
N GLY A 361 -4.52 6.48 14.82
CA GLY A 361 -4.87 5.36 13.96
C GLY A 361 -4.94 4.01 14.67
N ILE A 362 -5.24 4.02 15.98
CA ILE A 362 -5.43 2.84 16.81
C ILE A 362 -6.92 2.71 17.10
N ASP A 363 -7.55 1.63 16.64
CA ASP A 363 -8.98 1.40 16.87
C ASP A 363 -9.19 0.66 18.21
N VAL A 364 -10.20 1.06 18.98
CA VAL A 364 -10.58 0.40 20.24
C VAL A 364 -11.96 -0.21 20.05
N ARG A 365 -11.99 -1.55 19.97
CA ARG A 365 -13.21 -2.30 19.71
C ARG A 365 -13.79 -2.85 21.00
N TRP A 366 -15.07 -2.56 21.17
CA TRP A 366 -15.87 -3.04 22.28
C TRP A 366 -16.73 -4.23 21.84
N PRO A 367 -17.07 -5.14 22.76
CA PRO A 367 -18.02 -6.21 22.47
C PRO A 367 -19.38 -5.61 22.08
N ALA A 368 -20.05 -6.24 21.11
CA ALA A 368 -21.36 -5.79 20.64
C ALA A 368 -22.39 -5.67 21.77
N ASP A 369 -22.28 -6.49 22.80
CA ASP A 369 -23.18 -6.48 23.96
C ASP A 369 -23.09 -5.21 24.82
N LEU A 370 -21.98 -4.46 24.73
CA LEU A 370 -21.79 -3.19 25.45
C LEU A 370 -22.20 -1.97 24.62
N VAL A 371 -22.23 -2.10 23.29
CA VAL A 371 -22.44 -0.97 22.36
C VAL A 371 -23.83 -1.02 21.72
N SER A 372 -24.39 -2.22 21.52
CA SER A 372 -25.72 -2.41 20.93
C SER A 372 -26.75 -2.78 22.00
N PRO A 373 -27.99 -2.26 21.93
CA PRO A 373 -29.06 -2.74 22.79
C PRO A 373 -29.23 -4.25 22.59
N ARG A 374 -29.30 -5.02 23.69
CA ARG A 374 -29.51 -6.47 23.65
C ARG A 374 -30.82 -6.78 22.93
N ILE A 375 -30.73 -7.24 21.68
CA ILE A 375 -31.88 -7.80 20.97
C ILE A 375 -31.96 -9.28 21.36
N SER A 376 -32.69 -9.58 22.44
CA SER A 376 -33.01 -10.97 22.77
C SER A 376 -34.06 -11.49 21.78
N ARG A 377 -33.63 -12.28 20.78
CA ARG A 377 -34.56 -12.97 19.90
C ARG A 377 -35.17 -14.15 20.65
N ARG A 378 -36.35 -13.94 21.24
CA ARG A 378 -37.15 -15.01 21.83
C ARG A 378 -38.05 -15.61 20.75
N LEU A 379 -37.71 -16.80 20.28
CA LEU A 379 -38.60 -17.58 19.41
C LEU A 379 -39.76 -18.12 20.26
N ILE A 380 -40.94 -17.52 20.13
CA ILE A 380 -42.17 -18.07 20.71
C ILE A 380 -42.82 -18.95 19.64
N VAL A 381 -42.67 -20.27 19.78
CA VAL A 381 -43.41 -21.23 18.95
C VAL A 381 -44.76 -21.46 19.60
N SER A 382 -45.78 -20.72 19.18
CA SER A 382 -47.17 -21.03 19.50
C SER A 382 -47.74 -21.96 18.42
N ALA A 383 -48.07 -23.20 18.80
CA ALA A 383 -48.83 -24.09 17.93
C ALA A 383 -50.31 -23.69 17.97
N ALA A 384 -50.78 -22.98 16.95
CA ALA A 384 -52.20 -22.76 16.71
C ALA A 384 -52.70 -23.83 15.71
N ALA A 385 -53.80 -24.50 16.05
CA ALA A 385 -54.54 -25.31 15.08
C ALA A 385 -55.11 -24.38 13.99
N PRO A 386 -55.04 -24.74 12.69
CA PRO A 386 -55.42 -23.84 11.62
C PRO A 386 -56.94 -23.63 11.63
N ASP A 387 -57.37 -22.40 11.91
CA ASP A 387 -58.71 -21.94 11.53
C ASP A 387 -58.67 -21.45 10.08
N ASP A 388 -59.72 -21.81 9.35
CA ASP A 388 -59.85 -21.75 7.90
C ASP A 388 -59.87 -20.29 7.41
N GLY A 389 -58.70 -19.77 6.97
CA GLY A 389 -58.58 -18.44 6.38
C GLY A 389 -57.12 -17.97 6.31
N LEU A 390 -56.61 -17.70 5.11
CA LEU A 390 -55.24 -17.22 4.88
C LEU A 390 -54.94 -15.94 5.69
N PRO A 391 -53.93 -15.92 6.60
CA PRO A 391 -53.47 -14.71 7.22
C PRO A 391 -52.23 -14.13 6.50
N SER A 392 -52.22 -12.80 6.42
CA SER A 392 -51.13 -11.96 5.91
C SER A 392 -49.81 -12.19 6.65
N VAL A 393 -48.72 -12.38 5.90
CA VAL A 393 -47.35 -12.64 6.41
C VAL A 393 -46.58 -11.35 6.76
N THR A 394 -47.26 -10.22 6.98
CA THR A 394 -46.57 -8.98 7.39
C THR A 394 -47.43 -8.16 8.35
N GLY A 395 -47.33 -8.46 9.64
CA GLY A 395 -47.78 -7.58 10.72
C GLY A 395 -46.57 -7.16 11.55
N LEU A 396 -46.03 -5.96 11.29
CA LEU A 396 -44.90 -5.41 12.03
C LEU A 396 -45.20 -5.10 13.51
N ASN A 397 -46.48 -5.13 13.92
CA ASN A 397 -46.93 -4.77 15.26
C ASN A 397 -46.79 -5.89 16.31
N ASP A 398 -46.61 -7.15 15.91
CA ASP A 398 -46.44 -8.27 16.87
C ASP A 398 -44.96 -8.54 17.22
N LEU A 399 -44.02 -7.76 16.67
CA LEU A 399 -42.57 -8.00 16.79
C LEU A 399 -41.86 -7.02 17.74
N LEU A 400 -42.58 -6.12 18.39
CA LEU A 400 -41.99 -5.11 19.29
C LEU A 400 -42.72 -5.10 20.64
N GLU A 401 -42.39 -6.05 21.51
CA GLU A 401 -42.41 -5.78 22.94
C GLU A 401 -40.99 -5.44 23.38
N VAL A 402 -40.82 -4.20 23.81
CA VAL A 402 -39.59 -3.63 24.38
C VAL A 402 -39.81 -3.61 25.89
N ASP A 403 -38.96 -4.29 26.65
CA ASP A 403 -38.80 -4.08 28.11
C ASP A 403 -37.68 -3.06 28.36
#